data_AF-A0A6N8CMG5-F1
#
_entry.id   AF-A0A6N8CMG5-F1
#
_cell.length_a   1.000
_cell.length_b   1.000
_cell.length_c   1.000
_cell.angle_alpha   90.00
_cell.angle_beta   90.00
_cell.angle_gamma   90.00
#
_symmetry.space_group_name_H-M   'P 1'
#
loop_
_entity.id
_entity.type
_entity.pdbx_description
1 polymer ?
#
loop_
_entity_poly.entity_id
_entity_poly.type
_entity_poly.pdbx_seq_one_letter_code
_entity_poly.pdbx_strand_id
1 'polypeptide(L)'
;MSRKDFYKGMEAAAKPFEEKFQEQSQAFEEVAQSINNKLNDFSFTTDQIIDELNAMEKKRLYDLNTLIDIAKLGDDEKELLMAILYTLVGMTDYVTEYQQAFLRSVKNHLQVKGGQPSIDLSVIENIENLNDQKAILQTVMEFLFLENASHGYMDEYSDVMEYFSVNKKGIREIQDCIDKIYKATGLEGIAENYGYVPEEPVQNTNNDFFGSEKRDYSDLPNLKISEGLVVNTNEAKTFENLNLFFEECITVNKGGKLVINNCTIKTKKTLDTAILSDDAGVIISGCVIDYFGLDDKQFFTAKNSKLLIQSTELVDCHRLISHTTEDTVIEFSHCASNNLGIQVTSDMKRNILRLTDCDFISSNDGNGEFYENRQCAFSAPNLVVRNCQFSNFQYGVFDIPSLITFFNFNPNDMDSIDLIEITDSSFINCNGAIYDNGGAKEILITDSYFENCVDIFTGEGFDEKYAVKFIDCRLENCKGLLSNAVRPFYMRNTTVNEGFMILQTREQVTMEHCIFTNWNLKKTVPYLHHYNYSVSIPIEVGKNSLFKDCIFKNINLEGSDWGLSNYFIGGNSNGATILAESCEFENISSYEEIFRKVEHYTLYTGTLIVRGRKEAAYTQVEIKNCTGL
;
A
#
# COMPACT_ATOMS: atom_id res chain seq x y z
N MET A 1 -14.13 -72.13 0.91
CA MET A 1 -13.89 -70.83 1.58
C MET A 1 -15.21 -70.10 1.68
N SER A 2 -15.61 -69.68 2.88
CA SER A 2 -16.80 -68.85 3.04
C SER A 2 -16.49 -67.39 2.64
N ARG A 3 -17.49 -66.61 2.23
CA ARG A 3 -17.33 -65.16 1.95
C ARG A 3 -16.67 -64.41 3.12
N LYS A 4 -16.92 -64.87 4.35
CA LYS A 4 -16.36 -64.29 5.58
C LYS A 4 -14.86 -64.56 5.72
N ASP A 5 -14.39 -65.71 5.26
CA ASP A 5 -12.95 -66.06 5.23
C ASP A 5 -12.22 -65.28 4.14
N PHE A 6 -12.89 -65.00 3.01
CA PHE A 6 -12.36 -64.17 1.93
C PHE A 6 -12.19 -62.71 2.36
N TYR A 7 -13.20 -62.11 3.02
CA TYR A 7 -13.10 -60.75 3.55
C TYR A 7 -12.04 -60.61 4.65
N LYS A 8 -11.95 -61.59 5.57
CA LYS A 8 -10.86 -61.63 6.55
C LYS A 8 -9.48 -61.75 5.89
N GLY A 9 -9.37 -62.50 4.80
CA GLY A 9 -8.15 -62.62 4.02
C GLY A 9 -7.77 -61.30 3.32
N MET A 10 -8.75 -60.57 2.78
CA MET A 10 -8.53 -59.24 2.18
C MET A 10 -8.16 -58.19 3.22
N GLU A 11 -8.81 -58.17 4.38
CA GLU A 11 -8.50 -57.25 5.48
C GLU A 11 -7.10 -57.52 6.06
N ALA A 12 -6.75 -58.80 6.23
CA ALA A 12 -5.40 -59.21 6.62
C ALA A 12 -4.33 -58.90 5.56
N ALA A 13 -4.71 -58.79 4.28
CA ALA A 13 -3.82 -58.39 3.20
C ALA A 13 -3.72 -56.86 3.01
N ALA A 14 -4.74 -56.11 3.41
CA ALA A 14 -4.76 -54.64 3.35
C ALA A 14 -3.97 -54.01 4.51
N LYS A 15 -3.99 -54.63 5.69
CA LYS A 15 -3.32 -54.13 6.89
C LYS A 15 -1.81 -53.87 6.71
N PRO A 16 -1.03 -54.78 6.09
CA PRO A 16 0.38 -54.53 5.79
C PRO A 16 0.61 -53.42 4.77
N PHE A 17 -0.35 -53.19 3.86
CA PHE A 17 -0.29 -52.08 2.91
C PHE A 17 -0.55 -50.75 3.59
N GLU A 18 -1.52 -50.70 4.50
CA GLU A 18 -1.89 -49.52 5.28
C GLU A 18 -0.77 -49.13 6.26
N GLU A 19 -0.17 -50.10 6.94
CA GLU A 19 1.01 -49.92 7.80
C GLU A 19 2.21 -49.39 6.99
N LYS A 20 2.44 -49.92 5.77
CA LYS A 20 3.52 -49.47 4.89
C LYS A 20 3.26 -48.09 4.28
N PHE A 21 1.99 -47.73 4.04
CA PHE A 21 1.60 -46.38 3.61
C PHE A 21 1.80 -45.37 4.74
N GLN A 22 1.49 -45.73 5.98
CA GLN A 22 1.75 -44.90 7.15
C GLN A 22 3.25 -44.70 7.40
N GLU A 23 4.06 -45.76 7.30
CA GLU A 23 5.53 -45.64 7.34
C GLU A 23 6.06 -44.72 6.24
N GLN A 24 5.54 -44.85 5.00
CA GLN A 24 5.94 -43.97 3.90
C GLN A 24 5.50 -42.52 4.12
N SER A 25 4.27 -42.27 4.61
CA SER A 25 3.80 -40.92 4.93
C SER A 25 4.63 -40.26 6.03
N GLN A 26 5.01 -41.00 7.07
CA GLN A 26 5.92 -40.49 8.11
C GLN A 26 7.32 -40.19 7.55
N ALA A 27 7.86 -41.08 6.72
CA ALA A 27 9.14 -40.84 6.05
C ALA A 27 9.07 -39.62 5.11
N PHE A 28 7.93 -39.40 4.43
CA PHE A 28 7.69 -38.20 3.61
C PHE A 28 7.59 -36.93 4.45
N GLU A 29 6.92 -36.97 5.60
CA GLU A 29 6.86 -35.84 6.53
C GLU A 29 8.23 -35.50 7.13
N GLU A 30 9.03 -36.51 7.48
CA GLU A 30 10.41 -36.32 7.96
C GLU A 30 11.32 -35.76 6.86
N VAL A 31 11.17 -36.24 5.62
CA VAL A 31 11.90 -35.69 4.46
C VAL A 31 11.43 -34.27 4.17
N ALA A 32 10.13 -33.98 4.23
CA ALA A 32 9.58 -32.63 4.04
C ALA A 32 10.05 -31.66 5.13
N GLN A 33 10.06 -32.08 6.40
CA GLN A 33 10.64 -31.29 7.49
C GLN A 33 12.15 -31.14 7.35
N SER A 34 12.88 -32.17 6.93
CA SER A 34 14.32 -32.06 6.67
C SER A 34 14.61 -31.14 5.49
N ILE A 35 13.76 -31.11 4.47
CA ILE A 35 13.86 -30.19 3.34
C ILE A 35 13.52 -28.76 3.80
N ASN A 36 12.45 -28.55 4.58
CA ASN A 36 12.10 -27.24 5.12
C ASN A 36 13.17 -26.70 6.06
N ASN A 37 13.74 -27.53 6.93
CA ASN A 37 14.82 -27.10 7.82
C ASN A 37 16.10 -26.79 7.02
N LYS A 38 16.43 -27.59 6.00
CA LYS A 38 17.56 -27.29 5.10
C LYS A 38 17.31 -26.06 4.23
N LEU A 39 16.07 -25.80 3.81
CA LEU A 39 15.67 -24.59 3.07
C LEU A 39 15.72 -23.36 3.96
N ASN A 40 15.33 -23.48 5.24
CA ASN A 40 15.45 -22.41 6.23
C ASN A 40 16.92 -22.13 6.58
N ASP A 41 17.74 -23.17 6.75
CA ASP A 41 19.19 -23.04 6.94
C ASP A 41 19.87 -22.45 5.68
N PHE A 42 19.37 -22.78 4.49
CA PHE A 42 19.85 -22.24 3.21
C PHE A 42 19.42 -20.78 2.99
N SER A 43 18.17 -20.41 3.32
CA SER A 43 17.68 -19.03 3.35
C SER A 43 18.51 -18.18 4.31
N PHE A 44 18.75 -18.68 5.53
CA PHE A 44 19.58 -17.98 6.53
C PHE A 44 21.05 -17.81 6.09
N THR A 45 21.59 -18.76 5.32
CA THR A 45 22.96 -18.66 4.76
C THR A 45 23.00 -17.75 3.53
N THR A 46 21.90 -17.60 2.79
CA THR A 46 21.80 -16.74 1.60
C THR A 46 21.56 -15.28 2.00
N ASP A 47 20.72 -15.03 3.02
CA ASP A 47 20.50 -13.70 3.61
C ASP A 47 21.81 -13.13 4.19
N GLN A 48 22.65 -13.97 4.80
CA GLN A 48 23.98 -13.58 5.29
C GLN A 48 24.99 -13.27 4.16
N ILE A 49 24.88 -13.91 2.98
CA ILE A 49 25.76 -13.62 1.83
C ILE A 49 25.30 -12.34 1.10
N ILE A 50 24.00 -12.05 1.09
CA ILE A 50 23.40 -10.84 0.51
C ILE A 50 23.81 -9.58 1.28
N ASP A 51 23.97 -9.68 2.60
CA ASP A 51 24.51 -8.62 3.47
C ASP A 51 26.04 -8.48 3.38
N GLU A 52 26.77 -9.53 2.98
CA GLU A 52 28.24 -9.52 2.88
C GLU A 52 28.78 -9.00 1.54
N LEU A 53 27.99 -9.04 0.45
CA LEU A 53 28.38 -8.42 -0.82
C LEU A 53 28.16 -6.91 -0.76
N ASN A 54 29.25 -6.14 -0.68
CA ASN A 54 29.14 -4.69 -0.70
C ASN A 54 28.62 -4.19 -2.07
N ALA A 55 28.12 -2.96 -2.11
CA ALA A 55 27.43 -2.44 -3.28
C ALA A 55 28.24 -2.44 -4.58
N MET A 56 29.56 -2.35 -4.49
CA MET A 56 30.44 -2.42 -5.66
C MET A 56 30.57 -3.85 -6.21
N GLU A 57 30.45 -4.87 -5.37
CA GLU A 57 30.53 -6.27 -5.77
C GLU A 57 29.23 -6.74 -6.44
N LYS A 58 28.06 -6.32 -5.92
CA LYS A 58 26.76 -6.55 -6.57
C LYS A 58 26.70 -5.87 -7.95
N LYS A 59 27.08 -4.59 -8.04
CA LYS A 59 27.16 -3.88 -9.33
C LYS A 59 28.08 -4.59 -10.33
N ARG A 60 29.26 -5.02 -9.89
CA ARG A 60 30.21 -5.75 -10.75
C ARG A 60 29.67 -7.12 -11.18
N LEU A 61 28.93 -7.81 -10.32
CA LEU A 61 28.29 -9.08 -10.65
C LEU A 61 27.23 -8.88 -11.75
N TYR A 62 26.38 -7.86 -11.64
CA TYR A 62 25.36 -7.54 -12.64
C TYR A 62 26.00 -7.10 -13.96
N ASP A 63 26.99 -6.19 -13.94
CA ASP A 63 27.74 -5.74 -15.12
C ASP A 63 28.41 -6.90 -15.90
N LEU A 64 28.85 -7.96 -15.20
CA LEU A 64 29.54 -9.11 -15.80
C LEU A 64 28.58 -10.17 -16.37
N ASN A 65 27.33 -10.21 -15.91
CA ASN A 65 26.37 -11.25 -16.29
C ASN A 65 25.19 -10.69 -17.12
N THR A 66 25.06 -9.38 -17.24
CA THR A 66 24.19 -8.75 -18.26
C THR A 66 24.92 -8.70 -19.60
N LEU A 67 24.53 -9.56 -20.55
CA LEU A 67 25.27 -9.72 -21.82
C LEU A 67 25.24 -8.43 -22.64
N ILE A 68 24.08 -7.78 -22.67
CA ILE A 68 23.84 -6.51 -23.33
C ILE A 68 22.90 -5.70 -22.44
N ASP A 69 23.34 -4.50 -22.09
CA ASP A 69 22.56 -3.57 -21.31
C ASP A 69 21.35 -3.05 -22.11
N ILE A 70 20.15 -3.30 -21.59
CA ILE A 70 18.88 -2.91 -22.22
C ILE A 70 18.71 -1.39 -22.33
N ALA A 71 19.44 -0.58 -21.56
CA ALA A 71 19.43 0.87 -21.72
C ALA A 71 19.98 1.33 -23.09
N LYS A 72 20.73 0.46 -23.79
CA LYS A 72 21.30 0.72 -25.12
C LYS A 72 20.36 0.39 -26.28
N LEU A 73 19.19 -0.19 -26.00
CA LEU A 73 18.14 -0.42 -27.00
C LEU A 73 17.66 0.92 -27.58
N GLY A 74 17.18 0.90 -28.82
CA GLY A 74 16.44 2.03 -29.40
C GLY A 74 15.12 2.25 -28.65
N ASP A 75 14.58 3.46 -28.71
CA ASP A 75 13.39 3.81 -27.91
C ASP A 75 12.17 2.93 -28.27
N ASP A 76 12.01 2.59 -29.55
CA ASP A 76 10.99 1.66 -30.03
C ASP A 76 11.19 0.25 -29.43
N GLU A 77 12.42 -0.26 -29.40
CA GLU A 77 12.74 -1.56 -28.80
C GLU A 77 12.57 -1.58 -27.28
N LYS A 78 12.80 -0.46 -26.60
CA LYS A 78 12.57 -0.36 -25.14
C LYS A 78 11.07 -0.39 -24.82
N GLU A 79 10.25 0.32 -25.59
CA GLU A 79 8.79 0.27 -25.44
C GLU A 79 8.25 -1.12 -25.77
N LEU A 80 8.80 -1.75 -26.82
CA LEU A 80 8.48 -3.11 -27.20
C LEU A 80 8.84 -4.12 -26.09
N LEU A 81 10.03 -4.01 -25.49
CA LEU A 81 10.45 -4.86 -24.37
C LEU A 81 9.45 -4.79 -23.21
N MET A 82 9.03 -3.59 -22.82
CA MET A 82 8.01 -3.44 -21.77
C MET A 82 6.66 -4.05 -22.17
N ALA A 83 6.24 -3.87 -23.42
CA ALA A 83 4.99 -4.47 -23.91
C ALA A 83 5.04 -6.01 -23.94
N ILE A 84 6.20 -6.61 -24.27
CA ILE A 84 6.42 -8.06 -24.18
C ILE A 84 6.25 -8.53 -22.73
N LEU A 85 6.92 -7.87 -21.78
CA LEU A 85 6.85 -8.25 -20.37
C LEU A 85 5.43 -8.13 -19.80
N TYR A 86 4.68 -7.07 -20.14
CA TYR A 86 3.27 -6.94 -19.75
C TYR A 86 2.37 -7.99 -20.42
N THR A 87 2.68 -8.37 -21.67
CA THR A 87 1.96 -9.45 -22.34
C THR A 87 2.18 -10.78 -21.61
N LEU A 88 3.41 -11.08 -21.19
CA LEU A 88 3.73 -12.30 -20.41
C LEU A 88 3.03 -12.31 -19.05
N VAL A 89 2.95 -11.16 -18.37
CA VAL A 89 2.12 -11.01 -17.16
C VAL A 89 0.67 -11.40 -17.43
N GLY A 90 0.10 -11.00 -18.56
CA GLY A 90 -1.26 -11.35 -18.96
C GLY A 90 -1.45 -12.83 -19.36
N MET A 91 -0.38 -13.58 -19.55
CA MET A 91 -0.42 -15.01 -19.91
C MET A 91 -0.35 -15.95 -18.70
N THR A 92 0.03 -15.45 -17.52
CA THR A 92 0.10 -16.23 -16.27
C THR A 92 -1.12 -15.99 -15.38
N ASP A 93 -1.54 -17.03 -14.64
CA ASP A 93 -2.62 -16.95 -13.65
C ASP A 93 -2.18 -16.21 -12.37
N TYR A 94 -0.87 -16.07 -12.13
CA TYR A 94 -0.31 -15.45 -10.94
C TYR A 94 1.09 -14.86 -11.22
N VAL A 95 1.32 -13.62 -10.78
CA VAL A 95 2.63 -12.95 -10.87
C VAL A 95 3.24 -12.86 -9.47
N THR A 96 4.45 -13.38 -9.31
CA THR A 96 5.17 -13.39 -8.03
C THR A 96 5.67 -11.99 -7.63
N GLU A 97 5.96 -11.78 -6.34
CA GLU A 97 6.54 -10.53 -5.82
C GLU A 97 7.90 -10.20 -6.49
N TYR A 98 8.72 -11.22 -6.74
CA TYR A 98 10.00 -11.05 -7.46
C TYR A 98 9.79 -10.61 -8.91
N GLN A 99 8.80 -11.17 -9.62
CA GLN A 99 8.45 -10.73 -10.96
C GLN A 99 7.95 -9.28 -10.98
N GLN A 100 7.18 -8.86 -9.97
CA GLN A 100 6.75 -7.47 -9.83
C GLN A 100 7.93 -6.53 -9.55
N ALA A 101 8.84 -6.91 -8.65
CA ALA A 101 10.08 -6.17 -8.38
C ALA A 101 10.97 -6.06 -9.64
N PHE A 102 11.10 -7.14 -10.41
CA PHE A 102 11.86 -7.14 -11.67
C PHE A 102 11.27 -6.19 -12.71
N LEU A 103 9.94 -6.19 -12.89
CA LEU A 103 9.28 -5.26 -13.80
C LEU A 103 9.54 -3.80 -13.40
N ARG A 104 9.55 -3.50 -12.10
CA ARG A 104 9.90 -2.17 -11.57
C ARG A 104 11.34 -1.80 -11.91
N SER A 105 12.29 -2.71 -11.65
CA SER A 105 13.71 -2.54 -11.96
C SER A 105 13.96 -2.27 -13.44
N VAL A 106 13.36 -3.08 -14.33
CA VAL A 106 13.48 -2.94 -15.79
C VAL A 106 12.88 -1.61 -16.26
N LYS A 107 11.66 -1.28 -15.80
CA LYS A 107 10.99 -0.04 -16.18
C LYS A 107 11.80 1.19 -15.78
N ASN A 108 12.34 1.21 -14.57
CA ASN A 108 13.17 2.31 -14.06
C ASN A 108 14.47 2.45 -14.87
N HIS A 109 15.11 1.32 -15.20
CA HIS A 109 16.35 1.30 -15.97
C HIS A 109 16.16 1.77 -17.43
N LEU A 110 15.02 1.43 -18.03
CA LEU A 110 14.69 1.80 -19.40
C LEU A 110 14.21 3.24 -19.55
N GLN A 111 13.70 3.86 -18.48
CA GLN A 111 13.09 5.20 -18.49
C GLN A 111 11.96 5.38 -19.53
N VAL A 112 11.27 4.28 -19.88
CA VAL A 112 10.18 4.30 -20.87
C VAL A 112 8.85 4.69 -20.26
N LYS A 113 8.03 5.43 -21.03
CA LYS A 113 6.79 6.09 -20.58
C LYS A 113 5.57 5.16 -20.48
N GLY A 114 5.76 3.85 -20.68
CA GLY A 114 4.74 2.80 -20.59
C GLY A 114 4.57 2.06 -21.92
N GLY A 115 4.74 0.73 -21.91
CA GLY A 115 4.48 -0.13 -23.07
C GLY A 115 3.00 -0.43 -23.25
N GLN A 116 2.58 -0.79 -24.48
CA GLN A 116 1.22 -1.27 -24.73
C GLN A 116 0.92 -2.53 -23.89
N PRO A 117 -0.24 -2.64 -23.23
CA PRO A 117 -0.51 -3.68 -22.22
C PRO A 117 -0.69 -5.10 -22.79
N SER A 118 -0.83 -5.24 -24.10
CA SER A 118 -0.84 -6.54 -24.77
C SER A 118 -0.49 -6.36 -26.24
N ILE A 119 0.49 -7.10 -26.72
CA ILE A 119 0.91 -7.12 -28.12
C ILE A 119 0.91 -8.55 -28.64
N ASP A 120 0.81 -8.70 -29.96
CA ASP A 120 1.13 -9.97 -30.59
C ASP A 120 2.65 -10.17 -30.52
N LEU A 121 3.10 -11.21 -29.81
CA LEU A 121 4.52 -11.50 -29.60
C LEU A 121 5.25 -11.85 -30.92
N SER A 122 4.54 -12.14 -32.01
CA SER A 122 5.13 -12.34 -33.33
C SER A 122 5.93 -11.12 -33.84
N VAL A 123 5.66 -9.92 -33.32
CA VAL A 123 6.40 -8.70 -33.68
C VAL A 123 7.90 -8.77 -33.31
N ILE A 124 8.30 -9.66 -32.40
CA ILE A 124 9.69 -9.91 -32.04
C ILE A 124 10.52 -10.32 -33.27
N GLU A 125 9.91 -11.03 -34.22
CA GLU A 125 10.57 -11.44 -35.47
C GLU A 125 11.04 -10.24 -36.31
N ASN A 126 10.42 -9.07 -36.14
CA ASN A 126 10.73 -7.86 -36.91
C ASN A 126 11.95 -7.08 -36.37
N ILE A 127 12.50 -7.48 -35.21
CA ILE A 127 13.68 -6.80 -34.64
C ILE A 127 14.91 -7.21 -35.45
N GLU A 128 15.39 -6.35 -36.35
CA GLU A 128 16.49 -6.69 -37.26
C GLU A 128 17.84 -6.86 -36.54
N ASN A 129 18.03 -6.17 -35.41
CA ASN A 129 19.27 -6.20 -34.67
C ASN A 129 19.32 -7.40 -33.71
N LEU A 130 20.19 -8.36 -34.02
CA LEU A 130 20.38 -9.56 -33.20
C LEU A 130 20.86 -9.27 -31.77
N ASN A 131 21.60 -8.18 -31.55
CA ASN A 131 22.02 -7.77 -30.22
C ASN A 131 20.83 -7.28 -29.39
N ASP A 132 19.90 -6.57 -30.02
CA ASP A 132 18.70 -6.06 -29.36
C ASP A 132 17.74 -7.22 -29.05
N GLN A 133 17.55 -8.15 -29.99
CA GLN A 133 16.83 -9.41 -29.73
C GLN A 133 17.45 -10.20 -28.58
N LYS A 134 18.78 -10.27 -28.49
CA LYS A 134 19.47 -11.01 -27.43
C LYS A 134 19.31 -10.33 -26.05
N ALA A 135 19.32 -9.00 -26.01
CA ALA A 135 19.07 -8.24 -24.79
C ALA A 135 17.63 -8.44 -24.29
N ILE A 136 16.65 -8.33 -25.19
CA ILE A 136 15.23 -8.56 -24.90
C ILE A 136 15.00 -10.00 -24.44
N LEU A 137 15.58 -10.98 -25.13
CA LEU A 137 15.47 -12.39 -24.76
C LEU A 137 16.04 -12.64 -23.36
N GLN A 138 17.19 -12.05 -23.02
CA GLN A 138 17.77 -12.16 -21.69
C GLN A 138 16.79 -11.66 -20.62
N THR A 139 16.24 -10.47 -20.80
CA THR A 139 15.29 -9.87 -19.84
C THR A 139 14.01 -10.69 -19.72
N VAL A 140 13.47 -11.23 -20.82
CA VAL A 140 12.31 -12.13 -20.81
C VAL A 140 12.61 -13.42 -20.05
N MET A 141 13.78 -14.03 -20.28
CA MET A 141 14.19 -15.26 -19.61
C MET A 141 14.45 -15.06 -18.12
N GLU A 142 14.97 -13.89 -17.73
CA GLU A 142 15.12 -13.49 -16.32
C GLU A 142 13.75 -13.34 -15.64
N PHE A 143 12.80 -12.65 -16.30
CA PHE A 143 11.43 -12.52 -15.79
C PHE A 143 10.73 -13.87 -15.59
N LEU A 144 10.81 -14.77 -16.57
CA LEU A 144 10.17 -16.09 -16.48
C LEU A 144 10.87 -17.01 -15.45
N PHE A 145 12.18 -16.83 -15.24
CA PHE A 145 12.91 -17.60 -14.23
C PHE A 145 12.43 -17.31 -12.80
N LEU A 146 12.00 -16.07 -12.53
CA LEU A 146 11.56 -15.63 -11.21
C LEU A 146 10.28 -16.32 -10.71
N GLU A 147 9.53 -16.98 -11.58
CA GLU A 147 8.31 -17.70 -11.19
C GLU A 147 8.61 -18.92 -10.31
N ASN A 148 9.57 -19.75 -10.73
CA ASN A 148 9.81 -21.08 -10.14
C ASN A 148 11.31 -21.37 -9.88
N ALA A 149 12.18 -20.36 -9.99
CA ALA A 149 13.64 -20.48 -9.89
C ALA A 149 14.22 -21.61 -10.77
N SER A 150 13.65 -21.80 -11.96
CA SER A 150 14.04 -22.87 -12.88
C SER A 150 13.86 -22.46 -14.34
N HIS A 151 14.60 -23.10 -15.25
CA HIS A 151 14.45 -22.91 -16.70
C HIS A 151 13.30 -23.73 -17.31
N GLY A 152 12.35 -24.24 -16.51
CA GLY A 152 11.20 -25.01 -17.00
C GLY A 152 10.29 -24.23 -17.98
N TYR A 153 10.30 -22.90 -17.89
CA TYR A 153 9.59 -21.99 -18.80
C TYR A 153 10.01 -22.15 -20.27
N MET A 154 11.18 -22.73 -20.56
CA MET A 154 11.63 -22.95 -21.93
C MET A 154 10.73 -23.92 -22.70
N ASP A 155 10.13 -24.87 -22.00
CA ASP A 155 9.18 -25.83 -22.60
C ASP A 155 7.76 -25.22 -22.64
N GLU A 156 7.35 -24.55 -21.57
CA GLU A 156 6.03 -23.93 -21.41
C GLU A 156 5.79 -22.76 -22.38
N TYR A 157 6.79 -21.90 -22.55
CA TYR A 157 6.75 -20.73 -23.44
C TYR A 157 7.53 -20.99 -24.74
N SER A 158 7.62 -22.24 -25.19
CA SER A 158 8.37 -22.62 -26.39
C SER A 158 7.94 -21.84 -27.63
N ASP A 159 6.63 -21.61 -27.81
CA ASP A 159 6.08 -20.79 -28.90
C ASP A 159 6.59 -19.33 -28.87
N VAL A 160 6.78 -18.74 -27.68
CA VAL A 160 7.34 -17.38 -27.53
C VAL A 160 8.82 -17.37 -27.86
N MET A 161 9.55 -18.41 -27.44
CA MET A 161 10.99 -18.55 -27.70
C MET A 161 11.28 -18.71 -29.19
N GLU A 162 10.36 -19.26 -29.98
CA GLU A 162 10.51 -19.44 -31.42
C GLU A 162 10.52 -18.12 -32.21
N TYR A 163 9.92 -17.04 -31.67
CA TYR A 163 9.98 -15.72 -32.32
C TYR A 163 11.36 -15.05 -32.25
N PHE A 164 12.25 -15.54 -31.37
CA PHE A 164 13.62 -15.03 -31.28
C PHE A 164 14.55 -15.76 -32.25
N SER A 165 15.33 -14.99 -33.03
CA SER A 165 16.35 -15.52 -33.93
C SER A 165 17.67 -15.89 -33.21
N VAL A 166 17.66 -16.01 -31.88
CA VAL A 166 18.84 -16.31 -31.06
C VAL A 166 19.10 -17.82 -31.07
N ASN A 167 20.31 -18.21 -31.49
CA ASN A 167 20.66 -19.62 -31.59
C ASN A 167 20.81 -20.31 -30.22
N LYS A 168 20.84 -21.66 -30.22
CA LYS A 168 20.99 -22.48 -29.00
C LYS A 168 22.21 -22.15 -28.15
N LYS A 169 23.28 -21.63 -28.75
CA LYS A 169 24.47 -21.20 -27.99
C LYS A 169 24.17 -19.91 -27.23
N GLY A 170 23.53 -18.93 -27.87
CA GLY A 170 23.10 -17.68 -27.24
C GLY A 170 22.09 -17.90 -26.11
N ILE A 171 21.14 -18.81 -26.29
CA ILE A 171 20.18 -19.19 -25.23
C ILE A 171 20.91 -19.77 -24.01
N ARG A 172 21.86 -20.70 -24.22
CA ARG A 172 22.66 -21.27 -23.12
C ARG A 172 23.52 -20.23 -22.41
N GLU A 173 24.10 -19.29 -23.15
CA GLU A 173 24.87 -18.18 -22.57
C GLU A 173 23.98 -17.33 -21.64
N ILE A 174 22.72 -17.07 -22.02
CA ILE A 174 21.75 -16.36 -21.16
C ILE A 174 21.41 -17.19 -19.92
N GLN A 175 21.10 -18.49 -20.09
CA GLN A 175 20.82 -19.39 -18.97
C GLN A 175 21.98 -19.41 -17.97
N ASP A 176 23.22 -19.54 -18.46
CA ASP A 176 24.43 -19.53 -17.64
C ASP A 176 24.61 -18.20 -16.87
N CYS A 177 24.19 -17.06 -17.43
CA CYS A 177 24.22 -15.77 -16.76
C CYS A 177 23.19 -15.69 -15.62
N ILE A 178 21.94 -16.08 -15.89
CA ILE A 178 20.85 -16.14 -14.91
C ILE A 178 21.26 -17.05 -13.74
N ASP A 179 21.78 -18.22 -14.06
CA ASP A 179 22.26 -19.21 -13.09
C ASP A 179 23.37 -18.66 -12.18
N LYS A 180 24.26 -17.81 -12.72
CA LYS A 180 25.35 -17.20 -11.94
C LYS A 180 24.86 -16.11 -11.01
N ILE A 181 23.91 -15.28 -11.45
CA ILE A 181 23.27 -14.28 -10.61
C ILE A 181 22.52 -15.01 -9.49
N TYR A 182 21.64 -15.95 -9.84
CA TYR A 182 20.86 -16.72 -8.87
C TYR A 182 21.73 -17.43 -7.82
N LYS A 183 22.81 -18.11 -8.23
CA LYS A 183 23.73 -18.79 -7.29
C LYS A 183 24.45 -17.84 -6.34
N ALA A 184 24.60 -16.57 -6.71
CA ALA A 184 25.31 -15.58 -5.92
C ALA A 184 24.38 -14.74 -5.02
N THR A 185 23.15 -14.48 -5.47
CA THR A 185 22.26 -13.48 -4.84
C THR A 185 20.82 -13.96 -4.64
N GLY A 186 20.50 -15.21 -4.97
CA GLY A 186 19.12 -15.71 -4.94
C GLY A 186 18.19 -15.02 -5.96
N LEU A 187 16.88 -15.18 -5.76
CA LEU A 187 15.85 -14.56 -6.63
C LEU A 187 15.85 -13.03 -6.55
N GLU A 188 16.19 -12.49 -5.38
CA GLU A 188 16.25 -11.05 -5.13
C GLU A 188 17.24 -10.34 -6.06
N GLY A 189 18.46 -10.86 -6.21
CA GLY A 189 19.42 -10.20 -7.11
C GLY A 189 19.10 -10.37 -8.60
N ILE A 190 18.26 -11.33 -9.00
CA ILE A 190 17.66 -11.32 -10.35
C ILE A 190 16.63 -10.19 -10.43
N ALA A 191 15.73 -10.07 -9.44
CA ALA A 191 14.70 -9.04 -9.39
C ALA A 191 15.28 -7.59 -9.38
N GLU A 192 16.46 -7.40 -8.80
CA GLU A 192 17.15 -6.11 -8.72
C GLU A 192 18.18 -5.87 -9.84
N ASN A 193 18.42 -6.83 -10.73
CA ASN A 193 19.53 -6.80 -11.73
C ASN A 193 19.60 -5.49 -12.52
N TYR A 194 18.45 -4.88 -12.81
CA TYR A 194 18.33 -3.61 -13.53
C TYR A 194 18.08 -2.38 -12.63
N GLY A 195 17.79 -2.56 -11.34
CA GLY A 195 17.42 -1.49 -10.41
C GLY A 195 18.52 -1.06 -9.43
N TYR A 196 19.68 -1.71 -9.46
CA TYR A 196 20.70 -1.55 -8.43
C TYR A 196 21.47 -0.21 -8.51
N VAL A 197 21.21 0.70 -7.56
CA VAL A 197 21.98 1.95 -7.35
C VAL A 197 22.70 1.87 -6.00
N PRO A 198 24.06 1.93 -5.95
CA PRO A 198 24.79 2.02 -4.69
C PRO A 198 24.39 3.27 -3.90
N GLU A 199 24.13 3.14 -2.60
CA GLU A 199 23.91 4.28 -1.72
C GLU A 199 25.15 5.19 -1.67
N GLU A 200 25.02 6.41 -2.18
CA GLU A 200 25.87 7.54 -1.81
C GLU A 200 24.99 8.65 -1.20
N PRO A 201 25.51 9.42 -0.22
CA PRO A 201 24.72 10.30 0.63
C PRO A 201 24.03 11.39 -0.18
N VAL A 202 22.70 11.42 -0.06
CA VAL A 202 21.79 12.33 -0.77
C VAL A 202 22.13 13.78 -0.45
N GLN A 203 22.69 14.49 -1.42
CA GLN A 203 22.51 15.93 -1.52
C GLN A 203 21.15 16.17 -2.17
N ASN A 204 20.29 16.90 -1.47
CA ASN A 204 19.00 17.41 -1.95
C ASN A 204 19.10 17.91 -3.40
N THR A 205 18.63 17.09 -4.33
CA THR A 205 18.12 17.56 -5.61
C THR A 205 16.66 17.18 -5.67
N ASN A 206 15.81 18.21 -5.73
CA ASN A 206 14.43 18.10 -6.16
C ASN A 206 14.43 17.32 -7.47
N ASN A 207 14.13 16.02 -7.41
CA ASN A 207 14.00 15.20 -8.60
C ASN A 207 12.52 15.16 -8.92
N ASP A 208 12.17 15.94 -9.93
CA ASP A 208 10.93 15.86 -10.68
C ASP A 208 10.69 14.40 -11.08
N PHE A 209 9.86 13.69 -10.31
CA PHE A 209 9.47 12.30 -10.54
C PHE A 209 8.46 12.15 -11.70
N PHE A 210 8.07 13.26 -12.31
CA PHE A 210 7.49 13.30 -13.65
C PHE A 210 8.42 14.11 -14.53
N GLY A 211 8.96 13.48 -15.58
CA GLY A 211 9.41 14.24 -16.73
C GLY A 211 8.26 15.11 -17.19
N SER A 212 8.35 16.42 -16.93
CA SER A 212 7.41 17.44 -17.39
C SER A 212 7.56 17.63 -18.90
N GLU A 213 7.49 16.56 -19.69
CA GLU A 213 7.09 16.69 -21.08
C GLU A 213 5.57 16.76 -21.07
N LYS A 214 5.04 17.99 -21.08
CA LYS A 214 3.65 18.24 -21.46
C LYS A 214 3.38 17.44 -22.73
N ARG A 215 2.58 16.37 -22.63
CA ARG A 215 2.09 15.66 -23.82
C ARG A 215 1.33 16.69 -24.64
N ASP A 216 1.82 16.95 -25.85
CA ASP A 216 1.26 17.98 -26.71
C ASP A 216 -0.02 17.45 -27.38
N TYR A 217 -1.14 17.57 -26.68
CA TYR A 217 -2.47 17.23 -27.21
C TYR A 217 -3.03 18.32 -28.14
N SER A 218 -2.25 19.35 -28.48
CA SER A 218 -2.74 20.48 -29.30
C SER A 218 -3.15 20.08 -30.72
N ASP A 219 -2.63 18.95 -31.23
CA ASP A 219 -2.92 18.44 -32.58
C ASP A 219 -4.09 17.44 -32.64
N LEU A 220 -4.71 17.06 -31.51
CA LEU A 220 -5.86 16.16 -31.54
C LEU A 220 -7.12 16.84 -32.11
N PRO A 221 -7.93 16.14 -32.92
CA PRO A 221 -9.19 16.66 -33.42
C PRO A 221 -10.14 17.07 -32.28
N ASN A 222 -10.67 18.28 -32.37
CA ASN A 222 -11.64 18.79 -31.40
C ASN A 222 -13.03 18.20 -31.69
N LEU A 223 -13.63 17.56 -30.68
CA LEU A 223 -15.02 17.14 -30.70
C LEU A 223 -15.77 17.80 -29.55
N LYS A 224 -16.70 18.67 -29.92
CA LYS A 224 -17.60 19.34 -28.99
C LYS A 224 -18.91 18.56 -28.87
N ILE A 225 -19.27 18.17 -27.65
CA ILE A 225 -20.50 17.44 -27.33
C ILE A 225 -21.44 18.41 -26.62
N SER A 226 -22.29 19.07 -27.41
CA SER A 226 -23.25 20.08 -26.95
C SER A 226 -24.63 19.51 -26.60
N GLU A 227 -24.98 18.33 -27.11
CA GLU A 227 -26.15 17.57 -26.68
C GLU A 227 -25.66 16.47 -25.74
N GLY A 228 -26.27 16.33 -24.55
CA GLY A 228 -25.83 15.39 -23.52
C GLY A 228 -25.51 13.99 -24.07
N LEU A 229 -24.37 13.42 -23.65
CA LEU A 229 -23.92 12.12 -24.15
C LEU A 229 -24.76 11.01 -23.53
N VAL A 230 -25.58 10.33 -24.32
CA VAL A 230 -26.32 9.14 -23.86
C VAL A 230 -25.70 7.87 -24.46
N VAL A 231 -25.26 6.95 -23.61
CA VAL A 231 -24.95 5.55 -23.96
C VAL A 231 -26.16 4.71 -23.56
N ASN A 232 -26.82 4.08 -24.53
CA ASN A 232 -28.05 3.34 -24.24
C ASN A 232 -27.77 2.00 -23.55
N THR A 233 -28.85 1.38 -23.08
CA THR A 233 -28.81 0.10 -22.37
C THR A 233 -28.07 -0.95 -23.20
N ASN A 234 -27.03 -1.56 -22.60
CA ASN A 234 -26.16 -2.58 -23.23
C ASN A 234 -25.47 -2.13 -24.53
N GLU A 235 -25.34 -0.83 -24.79
CA GLU A 235 -24.54 -0.30 -25.89
C GLU A 235 -23.12 0.04 -25.43
N ALA A 236 -22.17 -0.04 -26.35
CA ALA A 236 -20.81 0.45 -26.14
C ALA A 236 -20.58 1.70 -26.99
N LYS A 237 -19.96 2.73 -26.39
CA LYS A 237 -19.54 3.93 -27.09
C LYS A 237 -18.07 4.21 -26.78
N THR A 238 -17.29 4.42 -27.82
CA THR A 238 -15.84 4.62 -27.72
C THR A 238 -15.45 5.98 -28.31
N PHE A 239 -14.57 6.68 -27.62
CA PHE A 239 -13.88 7.87 -28.11
C PHE A 239 -12.38 7.63 -28.03
N GLU A 240 -11.65 7.92 -29.12
CA GLU A 240 -10.21 7.69 -29.18
C GLU A 240 -9.50 8.84 -29.86
N ASN A 241 -8.38 9.30 -29.30
CA ASN A 241 -7.51 10.32 -29.91
C ASN A 241 -8.24 11.64 -30.19
N LEU A 242 -9.01 12.14 -29.21
CA LEU A 242 -9.82 13.35 -29.36
C LEU A 242 -9.57 14.37 -28.25
N ASN A 243 -9.72 15.64 -28.61
CA ASN A 243 -9.96 16.72 -27.67
C ASN A 243 -11.47 16.84 -27.44
N LEU A 244 -11.95 16.20 -26.36
CA LEU A 244 -13.37 16.14 -25.99
C LEU A 244 -13.74 17.34 -25.13
N PHE A 245 -14.76 18.09 -25.56
CA PHE A 245 -15.36 19.15 -24.77
C PHE A 245 -16.84 18.85 -24.48
N PHE A 246 -17.15 18.52 -23.23
CA PHE A 246 -18.50 18.24 -22.75
C PHE A 246 -19.17 19.52 -22.23
N GLU A 247 -20.27 19.93 -22.85
CA GLU A 247 -21.08 21.07 -22.37
C GLU A 247 -22.29 20.65 -21.54
N GLU A 248 -22.74 19.41 -21.71
CA GLU A 248 -23.93 18.82 -21.07
C GLU A 248 -23.58 17.46 -20.45
N CYS A 249 -24.46 16.93 -19.59
CA CYS A 249 -24.20 15.74 -18.80
C CYS A 249 -23.96 14.47 -19.64
N ILE A 250 -23.21 13.53 -19.06
CA ILE A 250 -23.01 12.18 -19.60
C ILE A 250 -23.98 11.23 -18.89
N THR A 251 -24.71 10.41 -19.62
CA THR A 251 -25.58 9.36 -19.07
C THR A 251 -25.19 8.02 -19.67
N VAL A 252 -24.77 7.08 -18.82
CA VAL A 252 -24.54 5.68 -19.19
C VAL A 252 -25.66 4.86 -18.60
N ASN A 253 -26.58 4.41 -19.46
CA ASN A 253 -27.73 3.61 -19.06
C ASN A 253 -27.30 2.18 -18.67
N LYS A 254 -28.27 1.41 -18.17
CA LYS A 254 -28.02 0.08 -17.59
C LYS A 254 -27.20 -0.83 -18.51
N GLY A 255 -26.10 -1.39 -18.01
CA GLY A 255 -25.20 -2.26 -18.77
C GLY A 255 -24.47 -1.59 -19.94
N GLY A 256 -24.62 -0.27 -20.12
CA GLY A 256 -23.90 0.50 -21.13
C GLY A 256 -22.42 0.62 -20.80
N LYS A 257 -21.58 0.72 -21.84
CA LYS A 257 -20.13 0.83 -21.71
C LYS A 257 -19.61 2.08 -22.41
N LEU A 258 -18.99 2.98 -21.66
CA LEU A 258 -18.28 4.14 -22.20
C LEU A 258 -16.77 3.89 -22.12
N VAL A 259 -16.08 4.01 -23.25
CA VAL A 259 -14.62 3.87 -23.33
C VAL A 259 -14.05 5.15 -23.91
N ILE A 260 -13.10 5.76 -23.22
CA ILE A 260 -12.39 6.96 -23.67
C ILE A 260 -10.88 6.68 -23.60
N ASN A 261 -10.21 6.67 -24.75
CA ASN A 261 -8.79 6.29 -24.86
C ASN A 261 -7.98 7.43 -25.48
N ASN A 262 -6.84 7.76 -24.87
CA ASN A 262 -5.91 8.76 -25.40
C ASN A 262 -6.58 10.10 -25.77
N CYS A 263 -7.44 10.61 -24.90
CA CYS A 263 -8.17 11.85 -25.12
C CYS A 263 -7.78 12.92 -24.10
N THR A 264 -7.94 14.19 -24.48
CA THR A 264 -8.07 15.27 -23.49
C THR A 264 -9.56 15.48 -23.23
N ILE A 265 -9.97 15.43 -21.96
CA ILE A 265 -11.34 15.61 -21.51
C ILE A 265 -11.42 16.96 -20.80
N LYS A 266 -12.24 17.85 -21.33
CA LYS A 266 -12.58 19.13 -20.72
C LYS A 266 -14.09 19.26 -20.57
N THR A 267 -14.52 19.93 -19.52
CA THR A 267 -15.93 20.24 -19.32
C THR A 267 -16.17 21.73 -19.24
N LYS A 268 -17.42 22.13 -19.46
CA LYS A 268 -17.89 23.43 -18.99
C LYS A 268 -17.82 23.46 -17.46
N LYS A 269 -17.48 24.62 -16.88
CA LYS A 269 -17.32 24.83 -15.43
C LYS A 269 -18.55 24.43 -14.59
N THR A 270 -19.73 24.47 -15.18
CA THR A 270 -21.00 24.10 -14.54
C THR A 270 -21.69 23.02 -15.37
N LEU A 271 -21.20 21.80 -15.25
CA LEU A 271 -21.81 20.61 -15.86
C LEU A 271 -22.84 20.02 -14.89
N ASP A 272 -24.01 19.62 -15.38
CA ASP A 272 -24.87 18.73 -14.59
C ASP A 272 -24.19 17.37 -14.44
N THR A 273 -24.31 16.78 -13.24
CA THR A 273 -23.62 15.56 -12.86
C THR A 273 -23.85 14.42 -13.86
N ALA A 274 -22.79 13.76 -14.33
CA ALA A 274 -22.95 12.57 -15.15
C ALA A 274 -23.55 11.41 -14.35
N ILE A 275 -24.42 10.61 -14.97
CA ILE A 275 -25.14 9.52 -14.30
C ILE A 275 -24.70 8.19 -14.89
N LEU A 276 -24.13 7.33 -14.05
CA LEU A 276 -23.85 5.92 -14.35
C LEU A 276 -24.92 5.07 -13.67
N SER A 277 -25.73 4.39 -14.49
CA SER A 277 -26.82 3.53 -14.03
C SER A 277 -26.33 2.13 -13.62
N ASP A 278 -27.23 1.28 -13.15
CA ASP A 278 -26.94 -0.11 -12.77
C ASP A 278 -26.11 -0.86 -13.84
N ASP A 279 -25.05 -1.53 -13.43
CA ASP A 279 -24.15 -2.32 -14.28
C ASP A 279 -23.43 -1.51 -15.38
N ALA A 280 -23.47 -0.16 -15.34
CA ALA A 280 -22.72 0.67 -16.26
C ALA A 280 -21.21 0.50 -16.07
N GLY A 281 -20.46 0.51 -17.18
CA GLY A 281 -19.01 0.45 -17.20
C GLY A 281 -18.41 1.69 -17.85
N VAL A 282 -17.48 2.35 -17.18
CA VAL A 282 -16.69 3.45 -17.74
C VAL A 282 -15.21 3.12 -17.66
N ILE A 283 -14.51 3.24 -18.78
CA ILE A 283 -13.06 3.06 -18.87
C ILE A 283 -12.48 4.34 -19.48
N ILE A 284 -11.60 5.00 -18.75
CA ILE A 284 -10.82 6.14 -19.23
C ILE A 284 -9.35 5.75 -19.18
N SER A 285 -8.67 5.76 -20.32
CA SER A 285 -7.28 5.29 -20.42
C SER A 285 -6.37 6.23 -21.19
N GLY A 286 -5.16 6.47 -20.70
CA GLY A 286 -4.18 7.30 -21.40
C GLY A 286 -4.62 8.75 -21.58
N CYS A 287 -5.53 9.26 -20.75
CA CYS A 287 -6.17 10.56 -20.97
C CYS A 287 -5.54 11.69 -20.14
N VAL A 288 -5.96 12.92 -20.43
CA VAL A 288 -5.88 14.05 -19.48
C VAL A 288 -7.30 14.46 -19.13
N ILE A 289 -7.62 14.50 -17.84
CA ILE A 289 -8.90 15.03 -17.34
C ILE A 289 -8.63 16.39 -16.71
N ASP A 290 -9.22 17.43 -17.28
CA ASP A 290 -9.19 18.80 -16.78
C ASP A 290 -10.63 19.17 -16.39
N TYR A 291 -10.93 19.05 -15.09
CA TYR A 291 -12.27 19.20 -14.53
C TYR A 291 -12.29 20.03 -13.26
N PHE A 292 -12.69 21.30 -13.36
CA PHE A 292 -12.91 22.14 -12.18
C PHE A 292 -14.39 22.11 -11.77
N GLY A 293 -14.72 21.35 -10.72
CA GLY A 293 -16.07 21.30 -10.15
C GLY A 293 -16.40 22.52 -9.30
N LEU A 294 -17.52 23.20 -9.58
CA LEU A 294 -18.07 24.31 -8.80
C LEU A 294 -19.48 23.97 -8.27
N ASP A 295 -19.92 24.65 -7.21
CA ASP A 295 -21.32 24.68 -6.73
C ASP A 295 -21.97 23.29 -6.50
N ASP A 296 -21.31 22.40 -5.75
CA ASP A 296 -21.83 21.06 -5.41
C ASP A 296 -22.03 20.08 -6.58
N LYS A 297 -21.55 20.42 -7.78
CA LYS A 297 -21.60 19.53 -8.94
C LYS A 297 -20.33 18.68 -9.05
N GLN A 298 -20.51 17.43 -9.48
CA GLN A 298 -19.48 16.40 -9.59
C GLN A 298 -19.40 15.89 -11.04
N PHE A 299 -18.27 15.30 -11.43
CA PHE A 299 -18.14 14.79 -12.79
C PHE A 299 -18.98 13.52 -13.00
N PHE A 300 -18.93 12.54 -12.08
CA PHE A 300 -19.78 11.33 -12.10
C PHE A 300 -20.56 11.08 -10.81
N THR A 301 -21.79 10.59 -10.93
CA THR A 301 -22.55 9.81 -9.94
C THR A 301 -22.65 8.38 -10.44
N ALA A 302 -22.41 7.40 -9.58
CA ALA A 302 -22.51 6.00 -9.93
C ALA A 302 -23.51 5.21 -9.10
N LYS A 303 -24.10 4.19 -9.71
CA LYS A 303 -25.05 3.27 -9.06
C LYS A 303 -24.78 1.86 -9.54
N ASN A 304 -24.24 1.02 -8.66
CA ASN A 304 -23.84 -0.36 -8.97
C ASN A 304 -23.04 -0.42 -10.29
N SER A 305 -22.01 0.41 -10.40
CA SER A 305 -21.26 0.62 -11.65
C SER A 305 -19.77 0.34 -11.44
N LYS A 306 -19.03 0.23 -12.54
CA LYS A 306 -17.56 0.12 -12.53
C LYS A 306 -16.94 1.29 -13.28
N LEU A 307 -16.02 1.99 -12.63
CA LEU A 307 -15.23 3.06 -13.22
C LEU A 307 -13.75 2.72 -13.09
N LEU A 308 -13.08 2.61 -14.22
CA LEU A 308 -11.63 2.40 -14.32
C LEU A 308 -11.00 3.63 -14.97
N ILE A 309 -10.08 4.27 -14.26
CA ILE A 309 -9.27 5.38 -14.76
C ILE A 309 -7.82 4.92 -14.71
N GLN A 310 -7.19 4.81 -15.88
CA GLN A 310 -5.86 4.22 -16.00
C GLN A 310 -4.91 5.08 -16.81
N SER A 311 -3.63 5.15 -16.42
CA SER A 311 -2.59 5.89 -17.16
C SER A 311 -3.00 7.34 -17.48
N THR A 312 -3.72 7.98 -16.57
CA THR A 312 -4.42 9.25 -16.81
C THR A 312 -3.88 10.35 -15.91
N GLU A 313 -3.68 11.54 -16.48
CA GLU A 313 -3.32 12.75 -15.74
C GLU A 313 -4.60 13.48 -15.30
N LEU A 314 -4.67 13.83 -14.02
CA LEU A 314 -5.78 14.53 -13.40
C LEU A 314 -5.33 15.95 -13.07
N VAL A 315 -5.94 16.93 -13.73
CA VAL A 315 -5.59 18.35 -13.62
C VAL A 315 -6.77 19.10 -13.00
N ASP A 316 -6.50 19.82 -11.90
CA ASP A 316 -7.46 20.65 -11.16
C ASP A 316 -8.80 19.94 -10.83
N CYS A 317 -8.76 18.61 -10.70
CA CYS A 317 -9.94 17.75 -10.56
C CYS A 317 -10.54 17.86 -9.16
N HIS A 318 -11.44 18.81 -8.86
CA HIS A 318 -11.91 19.01 -7.47
C HIS A 318 -12.96 18.01 -6.94
N ARG A 319 -13.90 17.58 -7.79
CA ARG A 319 -15.00 16.66 -7.41
C ARG A 319 -15.28 15.68 -8.53
N LEU A 320 -14.30 14.83 -8.82
CA LEU A 320 -14.41 13.89 -9.92
C LEU A 320 -15.58 12.92 -9.70
N ILE A 321 -15.78 12.45 -8.46
CA ILE A 321 -16.85 11.51 -8.11
C ILE A 321 -17.29 11.85 -6.69
N SER A 322 -18.53 12.25 -6.42
CA SER A 322 -18.91 12.59 -5.04
C SER A 322 -20.03 11.74 -4.44
N HIS A 323 -20.80 10.99 -5.22
CA HIS A 323 -21.83 10.12 -4.68
C HIS A 323 -21.96 8.82 -5.47
N THR A 324 -21.95 7.71 -4.74
CA THR A 324 -22.20 6.38 -5.25
C THR A 324 -23.27 5.72 -4.38
N THR A 325 -24.26 5.08 -5.01
CA THR A 325 -25.48 4.68 -4.28
C THR A 325 -25.42 3.25 -3.74
N GLU A 326 -24.90 2.25 -4.47
CA GLU A 326 -24.61 0.88 -3.96
C GLU A 326 -23.55 0.18 -4.86
N ASP A 327 -22.79 -0.78 -4.31
CA ASP A 327 -21.90 -1.76 -5.00
C ASP A 327 -20.99 -1.22 -6.12
N THR A 328 -20.48 0.01 -5.97
CA THR A 328 -19.65 0.65 -7.00
C THR A 328 -18.16 0.40 -6.77
N VAL A 329 -17.46 0.02 -7.84
CA VAL A 329 -15.99 -0.10 -7.83
C VAL A 329 -15.39 1.06 -8.62
N ILE A 330 -14.51 1.81 -7.97
CA ILE A 330 -13.73 2.88 -8.56
C ILE A 330 -12.27 2.48 -8.48
N GLU A 331 -11.58 2.46 -9.61
CA GLU A 331 -10.19 2.05 -9.71
C GLU A 331 -9.37 3.10 -10.45
N PHE A 332 -8.29 3.52 -9.81
CA PHE A 332 -7.24 4.34 -10.41
C PHE A 332 -5.98 3.50 -10.51
N SER A 333 -5.41 3.38 -11.72
CA SER A 333 -4.15 2.69 -11.94
C SER A 333 -3.18 3.52 -12.77
N HIS A 334 -1.92 3.63 -12.39
CA HIS A 334 -0.92 4.41 -13.13
C HIS A 334 -1.34 5.88 -13.35
N CYS A 335 -2.07 6.46 -12.40
CA CYS A 335 -2.60 7.83 -12.53
C CYS A 335 -1.68 8.83 -11.85
N ALA A 336 -1.65 10.04 -12.39
CA ALA A 336 -0.87 11.15 -11.87
C ALA A 336 -1.76 12.35 -11.65
N SER A 337 -1.42 13.18 -10.67
CA SER A 337 -2.04 14.49 -10.57
C SER A 337 -1.06 15.59 -10.21
N ASN A 338 -1.19 16.72 -10.90
CA ASN A 338 -0.53 17.95 -10.54
C ASN A 338 -1.61 18.92 -10.09
N ASN A 339 -1.62 19.31 -8.81
CA ASN A 339 -2.68 20.12 -8.18
C ASN A 339 -4.02 19.38 -7.92
N LEU A 340 -3.95 18.16 -7.40
CA LEU A 340 -4.59 17.76 -6.14
C LEU A 340 -5.89 18.35 -5.61
N GLY A 341 -6.92 18.58 -6.42
CA GLY A 341 -8.24 18.98 -5.93
C GLY A 341 -9.15 17.83 -5.51
N ILE A 342 -8.82 16.59 -5.83
CA ILE A 342 -9.76 15.46 -5.87
C ILE A 342 -10.42 15.24 -4.54
N GLN A 343 -11.75 15.28 -4.56
CA GLN A 343 -12.64 14.62 -3.64
C GLN A 343 -13.30 13.44 -4.40
N VAL A 344 -12.89 12.21 -4.10
CA VAL A 344 -13.64 10.99 -4.47
C VAL A 344 -14.44 10.56 -3.25
N THR A 345 -15.76 10.72 -3.28
CA THR A 345 -16.64 10.34 -2.17
C THR A 345 -17.52 9.17 -2.58
N SER A 346 -17.52 8.14 -1.73
CA SER A 346 -18.14 6.86 -2.02
C SER A 346 -18.87 6.26 -0.82
N ASP A 347 -19.82 7.01 -0.26
CA ASP A 347 -20.35 6.84 1.11
C ASP A 347 -21.19 5.59 1.41
N MET A 348 -21.39 4.67 0.44
CA MET A 348 -22.30 3.53 0.62
C MET A 348 -21.57 2.20 0.88
N LYS A 349 -22.17 1.39 1.76
CA LYS A 349 -21.69 0.16 2.45
C LYS A 349 -20.71 -0.77 1.72
N ARG A 350 -20.78 -0.87 0.40
CA ARG A 350 -20.12 -1.91 -0.40
C ARG A 350 -19.27 -1.34 -1.52
N ASN A 351 -19.11 -0.02 -1.56
CA ASN A 351 -18.26 0.58 -2.55
C ASN A 351 -16.79 0.37 -2.20
N ILE A 352 -15.96 0.25 -3.24
CA ILE A 352 -14.54 0.00 -3.11
C ILE A 352 -13.81 1.06 -3.93
N LEU A 353 -12.85 1.73 -3.29
CA LEU A 353 -11.84 2.54 -3.96
C LEU A 353 -10.53 1.76 -4.03
N ARG A 354 -9.99 1.61 -5.24
CA ARG A 354 -8.68 1.00 -5.49
C ARG A 354 -7.74 2.00 -6.12
N LEU A 355 -6.56 2.16 -5.53
CA LEU A 355 -5.48 2.99 -6.04
C LEU A 355 -4.24 2.11 -6.22
N THR A 356 -3.65 2.07 -7.41
CA THR A 356 -2.48 1.24 -7.70
C THR A 356 -1.49 1.97 -8.61
N ASP A 357 -0.21 2.03 -8.25
CA ASP A 357 0.83 2.67 -9.05
C ASP A 357 0.53 4.16 -9.34
N CYS A 358 -0.07 4.89 -8.40
CA CYS A 358 -0.49 6.28 -8.60
C CYS A 358 0.41 7.28 -7.86
N ASP A 359 0.58 8.49 -8.41
CA ASP A 359 1.24 9.61 -7.73
C ASP A 359 0.33 10.83 -7.68
N PHE A 360 -0.06 11.20 -6.47
CA PHE A 360 -1.00 12.27 -6.20
C PHE A 360 -0.32 13.40 -5.43
N ILE A 361 -0.31 14.59 -6.03
CA ILE A 361 0.31 15.80 -5.46
C ILE A 361 -0.74 16.89 -5.28
N SER A 362 -0.89 17.40 -4.06
CA SER A 362 -1.74 18.55 -3.75
C SER A 362 -0.97 19.87 -3.72
N SER A 363 -1.46 20.87 -4.45
CA SER A 363 -0.91 22.23 -4.43
C SER A 363 -1.96 23.24 -3.96
N ASN A 364 -2.46 23.04 -2.74
CA ASN A 364 -3.23 24.09 -2.09
C ASN A 364 -2.29 25.07 -1.39
N ASP A 365 -1.95 26.15 -2.10
CA ASP A 365 -1.58 27.42 -1.48
C ASP A 365 -2.76 27.83 -0.59
N GLY A 366 -2.55 27.91 0.73
CA GLY A 366 -3.58 28.07 1.76
C GLY A 366 -4.41 29.37 1.75
N ASN A 367 -4.87 29.84 0.59
CA ASN A 367 -5.70 31.03 0.38
C ASN A 367 -7.05 30.74 -0.31
N GLY A 368 -7.35 29.48 -0.65
CA GLY A 368 -8.71 29.10 -1.02
C GLY A 368 -9.57 29.06 0.24
N GLU A 369 -10.60 29.88 0.31
CA GLU A 369 -11.66 29.79 1.31
C GLU A 369 -12.36 28.41 1.23
N PHE A 370 -11.71 27.37 1.75
CA PHE A 370 -12.35 26.09 2.07
C PHE A 370 -13.17 26.32 3.34
N TYR A 371 -14.37 26.85 3.13
CA TYR A 371 -15.39 26.95 4.16
C TYR A 371 -15.69 25.55 4.73
N GLU A 372 -15.40 25.39 6.01
CA GLU A 372 -16.15 24.55 6.97
C GLU A 372 -16.40 23.08 6.57
N ASN A 373 -15.35 22.26 6.63
CA ASN A 373 -15.31 20.92 7.27
C ASN A 373 -14.08 20.14 6.78
N ARG A 374 -13.58 19.22 7.60
CA ARG A 374 -12.42 18.35 7.32
C ARG A 374 -12.63 17.54 6.02
N GLN A 375 -12.29 18.07 4.85
CA GLN A 375 -12.44 17.35 3.59
C GLN A 375 -11.14 16.64 3.24
N CYS A 376 -11.18 15.31 3.21
CA CYS A 376 -10.07 14.49 2.72
C CYS A 376 -10.15 14.32 1.20
N ALA A 377 -9.01 14.02 0.56
CA ALA A 377 -8.95 13.85 -0.89
C ALA A 377 -9.73 12.62 -1.39
N PHE A 378 -9.68 11.55 -0.62
CA PHE A 378 -10.38 10.30 -0.91
C PHE A 378 -11.24 9.94 0.29
N SER A 379 -12.53 9.67 0.05
CA SER A 379 -13.47 9.20 1.06
C SER A 379 -14.17 7.94 0.58
N ALA A 380 -13.87 6.81 1.23
CA ALA A 380 -14.40 5.52 0.86
C ALA A 380 -14.48 4.56 2.06
N PRO A 381 -15.56 3.76 2.17
CA PRO A 381 -15.71 2.79 3.26
C PRO A 381 -14.77 1.60 3.10
N ASN A 382 -14.49 1.15 1.87
CA ASN A 382 -13.48 0.14 1.58
C ASN A 382 -12.39 0.73 0.68
N LEU A 383 -11.15 0.57 1.09
CA LEU A 383 -10.00 1.22 0.47
C LEU A 383 -8.87 0.20 0.31
N VAL A 384 -8.34 0.11 -0.90
CA VAL A 384 -7.14 -0.69 -1.22
C VAL A 384 -6.16 0.21 -1.96
N VAL A 385 -5.00 0.44 -1.36
CA VAL A 385 -3.94 1.30 -1.89
C VAL A 385 -2.66 0.48 -2.00
N ARG A 386 -2.05 0.46 -3.18
CA ARG A 386 -0.81 -0.29 -3.41
C ARG A 386 0.16 0.52 -4.26
N ASN A 387 1.41 0.63 -3.84
CA ASN A 387 2.45 1.32 -4.62
C ASN A 387 2.05 2.75 -5.04
N CYS A 388 1.50 3.53 -4.10
CA CYS A 388 1.05 4.89 -4.38
C CYS A 388 1.86 5.92 -3.59
N GLN A 389 2.03 7.11 -4.16
CA GLN A 389 2.61 8.28 -3.50
C GLN A 389 1.57 9.37 -3.30
N PHE A 390 1.54 9.94 -2.09
CA PHE A 390 0.69 11.07 -1.72
C PHE A 390 1.55 12.18 -1.17
N SER A 391 1.56 13.34 -1.83
CA SER A 391 2.44 14.45 -1.49
C SER A 391 1.71 15.76 -1.25
N ASN A 392 2.14 16.50 -0.22
CA ASN A 392 1.75 17.89 0.05
C ASN A 392 0.25 18.11 0.37
N PHE A 393 -0.42 17.10 0.89
CA PHE A 393 -1.81 17.22 1.32
C PHE A 393 -1.92 18.02 2.62
N GLN A 394 -2.47 19.24 2.56
CA GLN A 394 -2.69 20.10 3.74
C GLN A 394 -3.95 19.72 4.54
N TYR A 395 -4.87 19.02 3.89
CA TYR A 395 -6.04 18.37 4.48
C TYR A 395 -5.90 16.87 4.28
N GLY A 396 -6.72 16.06 4.96
CA GLY A 396 -6.41 14.64 5.04
C GLY A 396 -6.39 13.90 3.69
N VAL A 397 -5.63 12.81 3.59
CA VAL A 397 -5.58 12.03 2.34
C VAL A 397 -6.81 11.14 2.26
N PHE A 398 -7.04 10.34 3.29
CA PHE A 398 -8.13 9.38 3.36
C PHE A 398 -9.12 9.69 4.48
N ASP A 399 -10.40 9.69 4.14
CA ASP A 399 -11.52 9.66 5.07
C ASP A 399 -12.24 8.32 4.94
N ILE A 400 -12.42 7.63 6.07
CA ILE A 400 -13.19 6.39 6.16
C ILE A 400 -14.50 6.78 6.86
N PRO A 401 -15.59 6.98 6.10
CA PRO A 401 -16.83 7.52 6.65
C PRO A 401 -17.52 6.55 7.61
N SER A 402 -18.11 7.09 8.67
CA SER A 402 -18.97 6.32 9.58
C SER A 402 -20.33 6.09 8.93
N LEU A 403 -20.79 4.85 8.85
CA LEU A 403 -22.17 4.60 8.41
C LEU A 403 -23.19 4.72 9.53
N ILE A 404 -22.75 4.72 10.79
CA ILE A 404 -23.63 4.75 11.97
C ILE A 404 -24.23 6.15 12.13
N THR A 405 -23.42 7.20 12.01
CA THR A 405 -23.85 8.60 12.25
C THR A 405 -24.68 9.18 11.11
N PHE A 406 -24.44 8.78 9.86
CA PHE A 406 -25.12 9.38 8.70
C PHE A 406 -26.54 8.83 8.45
N PHE A 407 -26.82 7.58 8.83
CA PHE A 407 -28.03 6.90 8.31
C PHE A 407 -28.83 6.09 9.33
N ASN A 408 -28.54 6.17 10.64
CA ASN A 408 -29.24 5.38 11.67
C ASN A 408 -29.26 3.86 11.34
N PHE A 409 -28.18 3.33 10.79
CA PHE A 409 -28.11 1.91 10.44
C PHE A 409 -28.01 1.02 11.69
N ASN A 410 -28.62 -0.17 11.62
CA ASN A 410 -28.49 -1.19 12.64
C ASN A 410 -27.02 -1.70 12.67
N PRO A 411 -26.34 -1.71 13.82
CA PRO A 411 -24.97 -2.23 13.94
C PRO A 411 -24.82 -3.68 13.50
N ASN A 412 -25.91 -4.46 13.53
CA ASN A 412 -25.92 -5.84 13.05
C ASN A 412 -25.96 -5.97 11.52
N ASP A 413 -26.17 -4.86 10.78
CA ASP A 413 -26.10 -4.80 9.32
C ASP A 413 -24.73 -4.26 8.84
N MET A 414 -23.69 -4.29 9.70
CA MET A 414 -22.30 -3.84 9.44
C MET A 414 -21.41 -4.91 8.76
N ASP A 415 -22.00 -5.94 8.18
CA ASP A 415 -21.26 -7.08 7.64
C ASP A 415 -20.38 -6.79 6.41
N SER A 416 -20.28 -5.55 5.89
CA SER A 416 -19.65 -5.29 4.58
C SER A 416 -18.51 -4.26 4.50
N ILE A 417 -18.10 -3.63 5.60
CA ILE A 417 -16.85 -2.83 5.58
C ILE A 417 -15.73 -3.74 6.02
N ASP A 418 -15.06 -4.39 5.09
CA ASP A 418 -14.23 -5.55 5.43
C ASP A 418 -12.76 -5.21 5.65
N LEU A 419 -12.20 -4.24 4.90
CA LEU A 419 -10.76 -4.02 4.92
C LEU A 419 -10.36 -2.64 4.39
N ILE A 420 -9.50 -1.95 5.15
CA ILE A 420 -8.66 -0.86 4.66
C ILE A 420 -7.24 -1.40 4.56
N GLU A 421 -6.70 -1.48 3.35
CA GLU A 421 -5.36 -2.00 3.08
C GLU A 421 -4.53 -0.91 2.38
N ILE A 422 -3.39 -0.56 2.96
CA ILE A 422 -2.42 0.38 2.38
C ILE A 422 -1.06 -0.31 2.42
N THR A 423 -0.51 -0.61 1.25
CA THR A 423 0.71 -1.40 1.10
C THR A 423 1.69 -0.69 0.18
N ASP A 424 2.99 -0.76 0.49
CA ASP A 424 4.08 -0.24 -0.36
C ASP A 424 3.85 1.22 -0.76
N SER A 425 3.29 2.05 0.12
CA SER A 425 2.83 3.40 -0.24
C SER A 425 3.55 4.47 0.56
N SER A 426 3.73 5.65 -0.05
CA SER A 426 4.44 6.78 0.55
C SER A 426 3.53 7.99 0.79
N PHE A 427 3.71 8.63 1.94
CA PHE A 427 3.02 9.84 2.34
C PHE A 427 4.06 10.90 2.71
N ILE A 428 4.09 12.01 1.99
CA ILE A 428 5.15 13.02 2.10
C ILE A 428 4.51 14.39 2.33
N ASN A 429 4.86 15.05 3.44
CA ASN A 429 4.33 16.36 3.83
C ASN A 429 2.79 16.40 3.93
N CYS A 430 2.17 15.30 4.37
CA CYS A 430 0.72 15.20 4.52
C CYS A 430 0.27 15.58 5.94
N ASN A 431 -0.84 16.30 6.05
CA ASN A 431 -1.51 16.64 7.30
C ASN A 431 -2.83 15.87 7.40
N GLY A 432 -2.87 14.83 8.24
CA GLY A 432 -3.99 13.90 8.35
C GLY A 432 -3.93 12.79 7.31
N ALA A 433 -2.98 11.85 7.38
CA ALA A 433 -2.91 10.83 6.31
C ALA A 433 -4.20 9.98 6.24
N ILE A 434 -4.69 9.50 7.38
CA ILE A 434 -5.86 8.61 7.45
C ILE A 434 -6.77 9.06 8.60
N TYR A 435 -8.04 9.30 8.27
CA TYR A 435 -9.09 9.68 9.20
C TYR A 435 -10.18 8.61 9.23
N ASP A 436 -10.37 7.92 10.36
CA ASP A 436 -11.40 6.89 10.55
C ASP A 436 -12.55 7.39 11.42
N ASN A 437 -13.73 7.60 10.82
CA ASN A 437 -14.95 7.96 11.56
C ASN A 437 -15.65 6.74 12.21
N GLY A 438 -14.97 5.60 12.33
CA GLY A 438 -15.50 4.38 12.95
C GLY A 438 -16.25 3.48 11.97
N GLY A 439 -15.83 3.48 10.70
CA GLY A 439 -16.41 2.65 9.64
C GLY A 439 -15.69 1.32 9.44
N ALA A 440 -14.36 1.28 9.56
CA ALA A 440 -13.56 0.11 9.16
C ALA A 440 -13.68 -1.08 10.13
N LYS A 441 -13.64 -2.33 9.67
CA LYS A 441 -13.41 -3.52 10.53
C LYS A 441 -11.92 -3.81 10.74
N GLU A 442 -11.06 -3.56 9.78
CA GLU A 442 -9.61 -3.74 9.98
C GLU A 442 -8.87 -2.73 9.13
N ILE A 443 -7.80 -2.17 9.71
CA ILE A 443 -6.93 -1.23 9.02
C ILE A 443 -5.53 -1.79 9.05
N LEU A 444 -5.02 -2.16 7.88
CA LEU A 444 -3.70 -2.73 7.68
C LEU A 444 -2.86 -1.79 6.84
N ILE A 445 -1.73 -1.37 7.39
CA ILE A 445 -0.74 -0.52 6.74
C ILE A 445 0.58 -1.28 6.76
N THR A 446 1.06 -1.70 5.60
CA THR A 446 2.27 -2.52 5.45
C THR A 446 3.27 -1.87 4.50
N ASP A 447 4.57 -2.08 4.74
CA ASP A 447 5.66 -1.69 3.84
C ASP A 447 5.61 -0.21 3.42
N SER A 448 5.05 0.65 4.29
CA SER A 448 4.68 2.01 3.92
C SER A 448 5.58 3.04 4.59
N TYR A 449 5.80 4.14 3.88
CA TYR A 449 6.71 5.21 4.27
C TYR A 449 5.97 6.52 4.53
N PHE A 450 6.22 7.15 5.67
CA PHE A 450 5.66 8.44 6.04
C PHE A 450 6.79 9.41 6.33
N GLU A 451 6.77 10.58 5.70
CA GLU A 451 7.80 11.60 5.85
C GLU A 451 7.18 12.97 6.10
N ASN A 452 7.64 13.65 7.16
CA ASN A 452 7.22 15.01 7.50
C ASN A 452 5.69 15.15 7.67
N CYS A 453 4.99 14.05 7.91
CA CYS A 453 3.55 14.06 8.11
C CYS A 453 3.16 14.61 9.49
N VAL A 454 2.00 15.24 9.55
CA VAL A 454 1.31 15.62 10.78
C VAL A 454 0.06 14.76 10.89
N ASP A 455 -0.18 14.13 12.04
CA ASP A 455 -1.34 13.27 12.29
C ASP A 455 -1.49 12.14 11.24
N ILE A 456 -0.83 11.00 11.49
CA ILE A 456 -0.85 9.88 10.52
C ILE A 456 -2.20 9.19 10.53
N PHE A 457 -2.62 8.71 11.70
CA PHE A 457 -3.90 8.04 11.83
C PHE A 457 -4.67 8.68 12.98
N THR A 458 -5.91 9.06 12.69
CA THR A 458 -6.81 9.69 13.65
C THR A 458 -8.17 9.04 13.49
N GLY A 459 -8.83 8.69 14.59
CA GLY A 459 -10.14 8.05 14.48
C GLY A 459 -11.00 8.12 15.72
N GLU A 460 -12.31 8.12 15.51
CA GLU A 460 -13.35 8.11 16.55
C GLU A 460 -13.97 6.72 16.75
N GLY A 461 -13.37 5.67 16.14
CA GLY A 461 -13.93 4.32 16.13
C GLY A 461 -14.33 3.79 17.50
N PHE A 462 -15.48 3.10 17.54
CA PHE A 462 -16.17 2.66 18.77
C PHE A 462 -16.09 1.14 19.04
N ASP A 463 -15.30 0.37 18.28
CA ASP A 463 -15.31 -1.10 18.36
C ASP A 463 -13.93 -1.69 18.73
N GLU A 464 -13.87 -2.25 19.93
CA GLU A 464 -12.72 -2.90 20.57
C GLU A 464 -12.26 -4.20 19.85
N LYS A 465 -13.05 -4.75 18.92
CA LYS A 465 -12.74 -6.04 18.26
C LYS A 465 -11.68 -5.96 17.18
N TYR A 466 -11.38 -4.76 16.70
CA TYR A 466 -10.88 -4.52 15.36
C TYR A 466 -9.67 -3.62 15.41
N ALA A 467 -8.54 -4.09 14.91
CA ALA A 467 -7.24 -3.45 15.15
C ALA A 467 -6.82 -2.51 14.02
N VAL A 468 -6.00 -1.52 14.39
CA VAL A 468 -5.16 -0.77 13.47
C VAL A 468 -3.77 -1.39 13.51
N LYS A 469 -3.23 -1.77 12.36
CA LYS A 469 -1.96 -2.50 12.22
C LYS A 469 -0.97 -1.73 11.34
N PHE A 470 0.20 -1.44 11.89
CA PHE A 470 1.37 -0.93 11.16
C PHE A 470 2.43 -2.02 11.14
N ILE A 471 2.88 -2.45 9.97
CA ILE A 471 3.80 -3.58 9.85
C ILE A 471 4.87 -3.22 8.80
N ASP A 472 6.14 -3.39 9.13
CA ASP A 472 7.24 -3.15 8.17
C ASP A 472 7.25 -1.68 7.65
N CYS A 473 6.81 -0.73 8.49
CA CYS A 473 6.68 0.68 8.12
C CYS A 473 7.87 1.54 8.55
N ARG A 474 8.05 2.70 7.89
CA ARG A 474 9.03 3.71 8.31
C ARG A 474 8.40 5.10 8.39
N LEU A 475 8.56 5.75 9.53
CA LEU A 475 8.04 7.09 9.82
C LEU A 475 9.22 8.02 10.14
N GLU A 476 9.41 9.05 9.32
CA GLU A 476 10.53 10.00 9.42
C GLU A 476 10.03 11.42 9.66
N ASN A 477 10.49 12.02 10.77
CA ASN A 477 10.16 13.39 11.18
C ASN A 477 8.63 13.66 11.26
N CYS A 478 7.83 12.63 11.52
CA CYS A 478 6.39 12.74 11.71
C CYS A 478 6.02 13.31 13.09
N LYS A 479 4.92 14.04 13.16
CA LYS A 479 4.49 14.77 14.37
C LYS A 479 2.99 14.62 14.61
N GLY A 480 2.56 14.86 15.85
CA GLY A 480 1.13 14.87 16.21
C GLY A 480 0.66 13.49 16.65
N LEU A 481 -0.51 13.07 16.18
CA LEU A 481 -1.16 11.80 16.54
C LEU A 481 -0.73 10.65 15.64
N LEU A 482 -0.29 9.55 16.25
CA LEU A 482 -0.16 8.25 15.60
C LEU A 482 -1.49 7.51 15.60
N SER A 483 -2.22 7.57 16.71
CA SER A 483 -3.59 7.09 16.80
C SER A 483 -4.23 7.61 18.08
N ASN A 484 -5.51 7.94 18.03
CA ASN A 484 -6.36 8.23 19.18
C ASN A 484 -7.61 7.33 19.23
N ALA A 485 -7.64 6.26 18.42
CA ALA A 485 -8.82 5.44 18.23
C ALA A 485 -9.11 4.54 19.44
N VAL A 486 -10.39 4.30 19.74
CA VAL A 486 -10.84 3.38 20.81
C VAL A 486 -10.84 1.95 20.28
N ARG A 487 -9.65 1.48 19.86
CA ARG A 487 -9.44 0.20 19.19
C ARG A 487 -8.06 -0.37 19.50
N PRO A 488 -7.84 -1.69 19.44
CA PRO A 488 -6.53 -2.28 19.55
C PRO A 488 -5.55 -1.71 18.51
N PHE A 489 -4.32 -1.48 18.92
CA PHE A 489 -3.25 -0.96 18.06
C PHE A 489 -2.09 -1.94 18.02
N TYR A 490 -1.66 -2.32 16.83
CA TYR A 490 -0.54 -3.22 16.59
C TYR A 490 0.51 -2.52 15.74
N MET A 491 1.76 -2.61 16.15
CA MET A 491 2.90 -2.12 15.38
C MET A 491 4.03 -3.14 15.41
N ARG A 492 4.53 -3.55 14.25
CA ARG A 492 5.61 -4.54 14.15
C ARG A 492 6.68 -4.08 13.16
N ASN A 493 7.95 -4.32 13.51
CA ASN A 493 9.09 -4.07 12.64
C ASN A 493 9.05 -2.67 12.01
N THR A 494 8.67 -1.69 12.83
CA THR A 494 8.42 -0.32 12.36
C THR A 494 9.44 0.63 12.98
N THR A 495 10.02 1.49 12.15
CA THR A 495 10.95 2.52 12.61
C THR A 495 10.23 3.86 12.65
N VAL A 496 10.38 4.58 13.76
CA VAL A 496 9.91 5.97 13.92
C VAL A 496 11.09 6.83 14.36
N ASN A 497 11.66 7.56 13.42
CA ASN A 497 12.84 8.39 13.64
C ASN A 497 12.50 9.87 13.48
N GLU A 498 13.05 10.69 14.38
CA GLU A 498 12.79 12.12 14.47
C GLU A 498 11.30 12.50 14.66
N GLY A 499 11.04 13.78 14.93
CA GLY A 499 9.68 14.25 15.25
C GLY A 499 9.24 13.80 16.65
N PHE A 500 7.93 13.61 16.85
CA PHE A 500 7.36 13.02 18.06
C PHE A 500 5.89 12.69 17.81
N MET A 501 5.52 11.42 17.95
CA MET A 501 4.18 10.92 17.66
C MET A 501 3.48 10.46 18.94
N ILE A 502 2.20 10.78 19.09
CA ILE A 502 1.40 10.49 20.28
C ILE A 502 0.43 9.35 19.96
N LEU A 503 0.42 8.32 20.81
CA LEU A 503 -0.51 7.20 20.73
C LEU A 503 -1.40 7.21 21.98
N GLN A 504 -2.70 7.38 21.80
CA GLN A 504 -3.66 7.37 22.90
C GLN A 504 -4.83 6.43 22.61
N THR A 505 -4.81 5.24 23.19
CA THR A 505 -5.95 4.32 23.11
C THR A 505 -6.33 3.82 24.50
N ARG A 506 -7.60 3.48 24.66
CA ARG A 506 -8.10 2.78 25.85
C ARG A 506 -7.99 1.26 25.74
N GLU A 507 -7.60 0.78 24.56
CA GLU A 507 -7.52 -0.63 24.20
C GLU A 507 -6.07 -1.14 24.19
N GLN A 508 -5.93 -2.43 23.91
CA GLN A 508 -4.64 -3.11 23.87
C GLN A 508 -3.69 -2.47 22.85
N VAL A 509 -2.46 -2.19 23.28
CA VAL A 509 -1.35 -1.81 22.39
C VAL A 509 -0.33 -2.93 22.36
N THR A 510 0.05 -3.38 21.17
CA THR A 510 1.13 -4.36 20.99
C THR A 510 2.17 -3.78 20.04
N MET A 511 3.41 -3.68 20.50
CA MET A 511 4.56 -3.23 19.72
C MET A 511 5.65 -4.29 19.77
N GLU A 512 6.12 -4.74 18.61
CA GLU A 512 7.13 -5.80 18.48
C GLU A 512 8.22 -5.40 17.49
N HIS A 513 9.49 -5.49 17.88
CA HIS A 513 10.63 -5.16 17.01
C HIS A 513 10.59 -3.73 16.45
N CYS A 514 10.05 -2.77 17.21
CA CYS A 514 9.95 -1.37 16.77
C CYS A 514 11.14 -0.54 17.26
N ILE A 515 11.57 0.43 16.45
CA ILE A 515 12.70 1.31 16.76
C ILE A 515 12.22 2.76 16.80
N PHE A 516 12.32 3.40 17.95
CA PHE A 516 11.96 4.80 18.18
C PHE A 516 13.22 5.60 18.46
N THR A 517 13.55 6.56 17.60
CA THR A 517 14.81 7.31 17.71
C THR A 517 14.62 8.82 17.58
N ASN A 518 15.38 9.60 18.35
CA ASN A 518 15.50 11.05 18.22
C ASN A 518 14.18 11.83 18.38
N TRP A 519 13.27 11.30 19.19
CA TRP A 519 11.98 11.94 19.48
C TRP A 519 12.16 13.18 20.35
N ASN A 520 11.46 14.26 20.01
CA ASN A 520 11.49 15.49 20.78
C ASN A 520 10.09 16.11 20.92
N LEU A 521 9.52 16.04 22.12
CA LEU A 521 8.17 16.50 22.42
C LEU A 521 7.94 17.97 22.03
N LYS A 522 8.93 18.85 22.22
CA LYS A 522 8.82 20.28 21.85
C LYS A 522 8.55 20.49 20.37
N LYS A 523 9.04 19.59 19.50
CA LYS A 523 8.79 19.67 18.05
C LYS A 523 7.32 19.42 17.70
N THR A 524 6.57 18.69 18.55
CA THR A 524 5.18 18.30 18.29
C THR A 524 4.14 19.19 18.99
N VAL A 525 4.48 19.82 20.11
CA VAL A 525 3.56 20.70 20.86
C VAL A 525 2.74 21.68 19.99
N PRO A 526 3.32 22.39 18.99
CA PRO A 526 2.55 23.32 18.15
C PRO A 526 1.40 22.67 17.37
N TYR A 527 1.50 21.36 17.10
CA TYR A 527 0.52 20.60 16.33
C TYR A 527 -0.59 20.01 17.21
N LEU A 528 -0.41 20.01 18.54
CA LEU A 528 -1.39 19.49 19.49
C LEU A 528 -2.52 20.48 19.83
N HIS A 529 -2.40 21.77 19.47
CA HIS A 529 -3.36 22.83 19.84
C HIS A 529 -4.80 22.59 19.37
N HIS A 530 -5.01 21.78 18.33
CA HIS A 530 -6.33 21.45 17.78
C HIS A 530 -7.07 20.40 18.61
N TYR A 531 -6.32 19.63 19.38
CA TYR A 531 -6.82 18.59 20.24
C TYR A 531 -7.00 19.24 21.62
N ASN A 532 -8.25 19.54 21.99
CA ASN A 532 -8.64 20.05 23.32
C ASN A 532 -8.44 18.99 24.43
N TYR A 533 -7.36 18.21 24.31
CA TYR A 533 -7.00 17.09 25.14
C TYR A 533 -6.07 17.62 26.23
N SER A 534 -6.43 17.34 27.47
CA SER A 534 -5.44 17.15 28.52
C SER A 534 -4.67 15.86 28.17
N VAL A 535 -3.80 15.89 27.16
CA VAL A 535 -2.93 14.76 26.87
C VAL A 535 -2.08 14.59 28.13
N SER A 536 -2.33 13.51 28.86
CA SER A 536 -1.49 13.19 29.99
C SER A 536 -0.28 12.45 29.44
N ILE A 537 -0.39 11.28 28.82
CA ILE A 537 0.78 10.44 28.53
C ILE A 537 1.01 10.30 27.01
N PRO A 538 2.26 10.44 26.50
CA PRO A 538 2.57 10.26 25.08
C PRO A 538 2.14 8.93 24.47
N ILE A 539 2.39 7.82 25.18
CA ILE A 539 1.92 6.50 24.81
C ILE A 539 0.98 6.01 25.92
N GLU A 540 -0.31 6.15 25.65
CA GLU A 540 -1.38 5.78 26.55
C GLU A 540 -2.07 4.51 26.08
N VAL A 541 -2.17 3.51 26.97
CA VAL A 541 -2.57 2.15 26.60
C VAL A 541 -3.66 1.56 27.50
N GLY A 542 -4.32 0.52 27.00
CA GLY A 542 -5.31 -0.28 27.71
C GLY A 542 -4.76 -1.55 28.37
N LYS A 543 -5.65 -2.53 28.54
CA LYS A 543 -5.31 -3.83 29.14
C LYS A 543 -4.52 -4.71 28.17
N ASN A 544 -3.71 -5.59 28.73
CA ASN A 544 -2.91 -6.61 28.03
C ASN A 544 -1.93 -6.01 27.00
N SER A 545 -1.43 -4.81 27.26
CA SER A 545 -0.53 -4.12 26.35
C SER A 545 0.88 -4.71 26.45
N LEU A 546 1.54 -4.91 25.30
CA LEU A 546 2.83 -5.56 25.16
C LEU A 546 3.80 -4.67 24.38
N PHE A 547 5.00 -4.51 24.92
CA PHE A 547 6.15 -3.95 24.21
C PHE A 547 7.24 -5.00 24.25
N LYS A 548 7.66 -5.50 23.09
CA LYS A 548 8.59 -6.61 22.99
C LYS A 548 9.70 -6.33 21.99
N ASP A 549 10.95 -6.52 22.40
CA ASP A 549 12.12 -6.34 21.53
C ASP A 549 12.16 -4.95 20.86
N CYS A 550 11.65 -3.92 21.56
CA CYS A 550 11.60 -2.54 21.05
C CYS A 550 12.81 -1.73 21.54
N ILE A 551 13.27 -0.78 20.72
CA ILE A 551 14.36 0.14 21.04
C ILE A 551 13.80 1.55 21.14
N PHE A 552 14.06 2.24 22.24
CA PHE A 552 13.76 3.65 22.45
C PHE A 552 15.06 4.39 22.73
N LYS A 553 15.47 5.28 21.83
CA LYS A 553 16.77 5.94 21.91
C LYS A 553 16.68 7.44 21.64
N ASN A 554 17.37 8.24 22.45
CA ASN A 554 17.41 9.72 22.33
C ASN A 554 16.00 10.35 22.39
N ILE A 555 15.19 9.98 23.39
CA ILE A 555 13.82 10.48 23.54
C ILE A 555 13.83 11.65 24.53
N ASN A 556 13.35 12.82 24.11
CA ASN A 556 13.29 14.02 24.94
C ASN A 556 11.84 14.49 25.18
N LEU A 557 11.39 14.36 26.42
CA LEU A 557 10.10 14.84 26.91
C LEU A 557 10.19 16.20 27.66
N GLU A 558 11.38 16.72 27.88
CA GLU A 558 11.59 17.91 28.70
C GLU A 558 11.27 19.23 27.95
N GLY A 559 10.42 20.05 28.57
CA GLY A 559 10.23 21.46 28.26
C GLY A 559 9.00 21.82 27.43
N SER A 560 7.88 21.14 27.63
CA SER A 560 6.56 21.67 27.29
C SER A 560 5.86 22.20 28.53
N ASP A 561 5.59 23.50 28.60
CA ASP A 561 4.77 24.13 29.66
C ASP A 561 3.27 23.71 29.59
N TRP A 562 2.93 22.72 28.77
CA TRP A 562 1.59 22.39 28.28
C TRP A 562 0.84 21.30 29.07
N GLY A 563 1.33 20.92 30.26
CA GLY A 563 0.60 19.97 31.11
C GLY A 563 0.58 18.52 30.61
N LEU A 564 1.47 18.19 29.66
CA LEU A 564 1.79 16.80 29.30
C LEU A 564 2.44 16.13 30.53
N SER A 565 1.96 14.93 30.88
CA SER A 565 2.41 14.11 32.01
C SER A 565 3.91 13.92 31.97
N ASN A 566 4.50 13.83 33.15
CA ASN A 566 5.93 13.65 33.34
C ASN A 566 6.48 12.28 32.89
N TYR A 567 5.62 11.40 32.37
CA TYR A 567 5.91 9.99 32.08
C TYR A 567 5.79 9.73 30.58
N PHE A 568 6.53 8.75 30.05
CA PHE A 568 6.52 8.41 28.62
C PHE A 568 5.38 7.46 28.24
N ILE A 569 5.22 6.36 29.01
CA ILE A 569 4.26 5.27 28.73
C ILE A 569 3.37 5.04 29.95
N GLY A 570 2.07 4.80 29.77
CA GLY A 570 1.16 4.53 30.89
C GLY A 570 -0.27 4.20 30.48
N GLY A 571 -1.14 3.95 31.46
CA GLY A 571 -2.50 3.47 31.21
C GLY A 571 -3.60 4.54 31.30
N ASN A 572 -4.60 4.48 30.40
CA ASN A 572 -5.79 5.37 30.39
C ASN A 572 -6.93 4.86 31.29
N SER A 573 -7.02 3.55 31.52
CA SER A 573 -8.21 2.90 32.08
C SER A 573 -7.97 2.16 33.40
N ASN A 574 -9.06 1.93 34.16
CA ASN A 574 -9.02 1.15 35.40
C ASN A 574 -8.59 -0.29 35.09
N GLY A 575 -7.37 -0.65 35.48
CA GLY A 575 -6.83 -1.99 35.31
C GLY A 575 -5.97 -2.19 34.06
N ALA A 576 -5.46 -1.13 33.43
CA ALA A 576 -4.46 -1.24 32.36
C ALA A 576 -3.27 -2.10 32.82
N THR A 577 -2.78 -2.97 31.94
CA THR A 577 -1.64 -3.85 32.21
C THR A 577 -0.64 -3.72 31.07
N ILE A 578 0.63 -3.54 31.43
CA ILE A 578 1.74 -3.31 30.52
C ILE A 578 2.80 -4.38 30.81
N LEU A 579 3.17 -5.15 29.78
CA LEU A 579 4.35 -6.00 29.79
C LEU A 579 5.39 -5.40 28.84
N ALA A 580 6.55 -5.05 29.38
CA ALA A 580 7.73 -4.70 28.60
C ALA A 580 8.74 -5.86 28.67
N GLU A 581 9.11 -6.43 27.54
CA GLU A 581 10.00 -7.57 27.44
C GLU A 581 11.15 -7.30 26.46
N SER A 582 12.40 -7.46 26.91
CA SER A 582 13.60 -7.32 26.08
C SER A 582 13.72 -5.96 25.36
N CYS A 583 13.14 -4.90 25.93
CA CYS A 583 13.23 -3.56 25.35
C CYS A 583 14.50 -2.82 25.81
N GLU A 584 15.03 -1.96 24.95
CA GLU A 584 16.16 -1.07 25.23
C GLU A 584 15.70 0.38 25.35
N PHE A 585 16.15 1.06 26.41
CA PHE A 585 15.90 2.47 26.65
C PHE A 585 17.24 3.20 26.80
N GLU A 586 17.63 4.00 25.80
CA GLU A 586 18.92 4.70 25.79
C GLU A 586 18.70 6.21 25.71
N ASN A 587 19.30 6.96 26.64
CA ASN A 587 19.28 8.43 26.62
C ASN A 587 17.85 9.00 26.56
N ILE A 588 17.02 8.61 27.53
CA ILE A 588 15.66 9.12 27.71
C ILE A 588 15.70 10.28 28.72
N SER A 589 15.24 11.46 28.33
CA SER A 589 15.06 12.60 29.24
C SER A 589 13.57 12.84 29.50
N SER A 590 13.12 12.48 30.70
CA SER A 590 11.75 12.63 31.19
C SER A 590 11.72 13.34 32.54
N TYR A 591 10.59 14.00 32.85
CA TYR A 591 10.43 14.70 34.14
C TYR A 591 10.31 13.76 35.34
N GLU A 592 9.73 12.57 35.14
CA GLU A 592 9.59 11.49 36.13
C GLU A 592 10.05 10.15 35.50
N GLU A 593 9.57 9.02 36.02
CA GLU A 593 9.85 7.67 35.48
C GLU A 593 9.33 7.51 34.04
N ILE A 594 9.96 6.60 33.26
CA ILE A 594 9.53 6.26 31.90
C ILE A 594 8.10 5.70 31.90
N PHE A 595 7.79 4.83 32.86
CA PHE A 595 6.46 4.22 32.99
C PHE A 595 5.66 4.88 34.11
N ARG A 596 4.42 5.27 33.84
CA ARG A 596 3.48 5.74 34.85
C ARG A 596 2.83 4.58 35.58
N LYS A 597 3.13 4.46 36.88
CA LYS A 597 2.34 3.66 37.82
C LYS A 597 1.30 4.57 38.46
N VAL A 598 0.01 4.24 38.33
CA VAL A 598 -1.07 5.06 38.89
C VAL A 598 -1.73 4.36 40.07
N GLU A 599 -1.74 5.05 41.21
CA GLU A 599 -2.61 4.77 42.36
C GLU A 599 -3.55 5.97 42.56
N HIS A 600 -4.83 5.87 42.13
CA HIS A 600 -5.81 6.95 42.34
C HIS A 600 -6.57 6.80 43.67
N TYR A 601 -6.82 7.94 44.34
CA TYR A 601 -7.63 8.06 45.55
C TYR A 601 -8.90 8.88 45.27
N THR A 602 -10.08 8.33 45.55
CA THR A 602 -11.35 9.08 45.45
C THR A 602 -11.74 9.67 46.82
N LEU A 603 -11.91 10.99 46.89
CA LEU A 603 -12.47 11.69 48.06
C LEU A 603 -13.98 11.91 47.86
N TYR A 604 -14.80 11.37 48.77
CA TYR A 604 -16.20 11.76 48.89
C TYR A 604 -16.38 12.79 50.02
N THR A 605 -16.95 13.95 49.70
CA THR A 605 -17.44 14.92 50.68
C THR A 605 -18.89 14.61 51.05
N GLY A 606 -19.10 13.99 52.20
CA GLY A 606 -20.40 13.98 52.89
C GLY A 606 -20.44 15.09 53.94
N THR A 607 -21.63 15.64 54.23
CA THR A 607 -21.83 16.91 54.94
C THR A 607 -21.24 16.99 56.36
N LEU A 608 -20.80 15.90 57.01
CA LEU A 608 -20.21 15.96 58.35
C LEU A 608 -19.05 15.00 58.69
N ILE A 609 -18.71 13.96 57.90
CA ILE A 609 -17.52 13.10 58.15
C ILE A 609 -17.00 12.50 56.83
N VAL A 610 -15.72 12.72 56.51
CA VAL A 610 -15.02 12.05 55.40
C VAL A 610 -14.63 10.63 55.83
N ARG A 611 -15.22 9.60 55.21
CA ARG A 611 -14.75 8.21 55.30
C ARG A 611 -14.55 7.68 53.88
N GLY A 612 -13.31 7.70 53.40
CA GLY A 612 -12.94 7.09 52.12
C GLY A 612 -12.98 5.57 52.21
N ARG A 613 -13.60 4.90 51.23
CA ARG A 613 -13.52 3.45 51.03
C ARG A 613 -12.81 3.21 49.69
N LYS A 614 -11.90 2.24 49.68
CA LYS A 614 -10.86 2.01 48.65
C LYS A 614 -11.44 1.22 47.46
N GLU A 615 -11.60 1.86 46.30
CA GLU A 615 -11.72 1.20 44.99
C GLU A 615 -10.76 1.92 44.04
N ALA A 616 -9.83 1.18 43.45
CA ALA A 616 -8.64 1.75 42.82
C ALA A 616 -8.56 1.39 41.33
N ALA A 617 -8.26 2.40 40.53
CA ALA A 617 -7.70 2.27 39.19
C ALA A 617 -6.22 1.92 39.34
N TYR A 618 -5.79 0.77 38.80
CA TYR A 618 -4.41 0.32 38.84
C TYR A 618 -3.87 0.21 37.42
N THR A 619 -2.75 0.89 37.11
CA THR A 619 -1.91 0.48 35.98
C THR A 619 -0.84 -0.47 36.52
N GLN A 620 -0.82 -1.71 36.03
CA GLN A 620 0.22 -2.68 36.37
C GLN A 620 1.28 -2.70 35.29
N VAL A 621 2.55 -2.66 35.69
CA VAL A 621 3.70 -2.70 34.78
C VAL A 621 4.60 -3.85 35.19
N GLU A 622 4.83 -4.77 34.27
CA GLU A 622 5.78 -5.89 34.38
C GLU A 622 6.92 -5.65 33.39
N ILE A 623 8.16 -5.75 33.87
CA ILE A 623 9.38 -5.52 33.08
C ILE A 623 10.22 -6.80 33.11
N LYS A 624 10.59 -7.32 31.94
CA LYS A 624 11.42 -8.52 31.77
C LYS A 624 12.59 -8.24 30.85
N ASN A 625 13.81 -8.45 31.31
CA ASN A 625 15.03 -8.35 30.49
C ASN A 625 15.22 -7.02 29.74
N CYS A 626 14.57 -5.94 30.17
CA CYS A 626 14.78 -4.61 29.58
C CYS A 626 16.06 -3.95 30.12
N THR A 627 16.62 -3.00 29.36
CA THR A 627 17.83 -2.24 29.73
C THR A 627 17.57 -0.74 29.72
N GLY A 628 18.26 0.01 30.59
CA GLY A 628 18.27 1.48 30.61
C GLY A 628 17.02 2.18 31.15
N LEU A 629 16.19 1.47 31.91
CA LEU A 629 15.01 1.98 32.63
C LEU A 629 15.32 2.69 33.95
#